data_AF-A0A2P4Y5D3-F1
#
_entry.id   AF-A0A2P4Y5D3-F1
#
_cell.length_a   1.000
_cell.length_b   1.000
_cell.length_c   1.000
_cell.angle_alpha   90.00
_cell.angle_beta   90.00
_cell.angle_gamma   90.00
#
_symmetry.space_group_name_H-M   'P 1'
#
loop_
_entity.id
_entity.type
_entity.pdbx_description
1 polymer ?
#
loop_
_entity_poly.entity_id
_entity_poly.type
_entity_poly.pdbx_seq_one_letter_code
_entity_poly.pdbx_strand_id
1 'polypeptide(L)'
;MEIVRRGVNPHLLSGVLATVAKTVVARHGAALLHMDAFRADFEASAISMDEVREIADNDPTPMSLQQMRTFADGSVKLHILSAKFVHKELQSRYARAIMELSDLPVGLSDTTSVRHAINFYRYELQSINRMKSPTNAA
;
A
#
# COMPACT_ATOMS: atom_id res chain seq x y z
N MET A 1 37.73 -48.32 -3.99
CA MET A 1 38.84 -47.64 -4.68
C MET A 1 38.31 -47.08 -5.99
N GLU A 2 38.95 -46.00 -6.43
CA GLU A 2 38.80 -45.23 -7.68
C GLU A 2 37.72 -44.13 -7.77
N ILE A 3 38.26 -43.01 -8.26
CA ILE A 3 37.78 -41.63 -8.30
C ILE A 3 37.51 -41.35 -9.78
N VAL A 4 36.43 -40.65 -10.11
CA VAL A 4 36.36 -39.94 -11.40
C VAL A 4 35.93 -38.50 -11.15
N ARG A 5 36.90 -37.59 -11.25
CA ARG A 5 36.71 -36.14 -11.43
C ARG A 5 36.57 -35.86 -12.94
N ARG A 6 35.50 -35.16 -13.32
CA ARG A 6 35.37 -34.32 -14.54
C ARG A 6 34.44 -33.17 -14.11
N GLY A 7 34.78 -31.89 -14.15
CA GLY A 7 35.60 -31.13 -15.09
C GLY A 7 34.69 -30.05 -15.67
N VAL A 8 34.54 -28.92 -14.95
CA VAL A 8 33.79 -27.74 -15.39
C VAL A 8 34.63 -27.00 -16.44
N ASN A 9 34.03 -26.66 -17.58
CA ASN A 9 34.64 -25.76 -18.56
C ASN A 9 33.60 -24.68 -18.96
N PRO A 10 33.79 -23.41 -18.58
CA PRO A 10 32.76 -22.36 -18.66
C PRO A 10 32.78 -21.53 -19.96
N HIS A 11 33.34 -22.05 -21.05
CA HIS A 11 33.39 -21.32 -22.33
C HIS A 11 33.00 -22.24 -23.48
N LEU A 12 31.72 -22.32 -23.79
CA LEU A 12 31.18 -22.68 -25.12
C LEU A 12 29.65 -22.60 -25.06
N LEU A 13 29.06 -22.13 -26.15
CA LEU A 13 27.61 -21.97 -26.39
C LEU A 13 27.00 -20.62 -26.00
N SER A 14 27.72 -19.55 -26.36
CA SER A 14 27.08 -18.37 -26.95
C SER A 14 26.60 -18.74 -28.35
N GLY A 15 25.29 -18.63 -28.61
CA GLY A 15 24.77 -18.55 -29.98
C GLY A 15 23.53 -19.40 -30.25
N VAL A 16 22.40 -18.71 -30.36
CA VAL A 16 21.25 -19.06 -31.22
C VAL A 16 20.35 -20.19 -30.74
N LEU A 17 19.35 -19.84 -29.92
CA LEU A 17 17.96 -20.29 -30.15
C LEU A 17 17.00 -19.18 -29.72
N ALA A 18 16.70 -18.30 -30.68
CA ALA A 18 15.54 -17.43 -30.60
C ALA A 18 14.33 -18.21 -31.12
N THR A 19 13.34 -18.51 -30.28
CA THR A 19 11.93 -18.57 -30.71
C THR A 19 11.00 -18.24 -29.55
N VAL A 20 10.09 -17.32 -29.87
CA VAL A 20 9.08 -16.63 -29.06
C VAL A 20 8.07 -17.56 -28.39
N ALA A 21 7.74 -17.28 -27.13
CA ALA A 21 6.39 -17.50 -26.60
C ALA A 21 6.01 -16.33 -25.68
N LYS A 22 4.96 -15.61 -26.10
CA LYS A 22 4.30 -14.50 -25.40
C LYS A 22 3.85 -14.92 -24.00
N THR A 23 4.20 -14.13 -22.98
CA THR A 23 3.26 -13.80 -21.90
C THR A 23 3.39 -12.33 -21.53
N VAL A 24 2.28 -11.65 -21.81
CA VAL A 24 1.96 -10.25 -21.58
C VAL A 24 1.54 -10.07 -20.12
N VAL A 25 1.93 -8.94 -19.53
CA VAL A 25 1.37 -8.27 -18.34
C VAL A 25 1.61 -8.92 -16.97
N ALA A 26 2.59 -8.38 -16.25
CA ALA A 26 2.52 -8.08 -14.80
C ALA A 26 3.76 -7.29 -14.31
N ARG A 27 4.23 -6.27 -15.06
CA ARG A 27 5.44 -5.50 -14.70
C ARG A 27 5.23 -3.98 -14.65
N HIS A 28 4.04 -3.52 -14.28
CA HIS A 28 3.74 -2.08 -14.18
C HIS A 28 3.14 -1.62 -12.84
N GLY A 29 3.00 -2.50 -11.83
CA GLY A 29 2.39 -2.12 -10.54
C GLY A 29 3.37 -1.72 -9.44
N ALA A 30 4.57 -2.31 -9.39
CA ALA A 30 5.42 -2.22 -8.19
C ALA A 30 6.55 -1.17 -8.29
N ALA A 31 7.02 -0.85 -9.50
CA ALA A 31 8.16 0.07 -9.69
C ALA A 31 7.76 1.56 -9.74
N LEU A 32 6.49 1.88 -10.04
CA LEU A 32 5.99 3.25 -10.10
C LEU A 32 5.66 3.85 -8.71
N LEU A 33 5.47 3.02 -7.68
CA LEU A 33 5.11 3.48 -6.34
C LEU A 33 6.28 4.12 -5.56
N HIS A 34 7.51 4.07 -6.08
CA HIS A 34 8.70 4.54 -5.38
C HIS A 34 9.27 5.88 -5.86
N MET A 35 8.90 6.38 -7.04
CA MET A 35 9.50 7.61 -7.60
C MET A 35 8.67 8.88 -7.33
N ASP A 36 7.35 8.77 -7.25
CA ASP A 36 6.48 9.91 -6.86
C ASP A 36 6.42 10.13 -5.34
N ALA A 37 6.79 9.11 -4.58
CA ALA A 37 6.91 9.14 -3.13
C ALA A 37 8.18 9.87 -2.68
N PHE A 38 8.63 10.92 -3.39
CA PHE A 38 9.64 11.96 -3.04
C PHE A 38 9.34 13.32 -3.68
N ARG A 39 8.06 13.59 -3.96
CA ARG A 39 7.61 14.95 -4.28
C ARG A 39 7.81 15.87 -3.07
N ALA A 40 8.51 16.98 -3.29
CA ALA A 40 8.72 18.03 -2.28
C ALA A 40 7.43 18.80 -1.93
N ASP A 41 6.35 18.62 -2.70
CA ASP A 41 5.20 19.52 -2.71
C ASP A 41 3.95 18.99 -1.98
N PHE A 42 4.08 18.05 -1.04
CA PHE A 42 2.91 17.46 -0.35
C PHE A 42 2.12 18.44 0.53
N GLU A 43 2.62 19.66 0.78
CA GLU A 43 2.08 20.52 1.83
C GLU A 43 0.80 21.30 1.46
N ALA A 44 0.58 21.68 0.20
CA ALA A 44 -0.41 22.73 -0.10
C ALA A 44 -1.88 22.33 0.13
N SER A 45 -2.19 21.04 0.35
CA SER A 45 -3.56 20.60 0.60
C SER A 45 -3.73 19.47 1.60
N ALA A 46 -2.67 19.10 2.34
CA ALA A 46 -2.71 18.04 3.32
C ALA A 46 -3.66 18.37 4.47
N ILE A 47 -4.36 17.37 4.98
CA ILE A 47 -5.21 17.47 6.17
C ILE A 47 -4.40 17.97 7.38
N SER A 48 -4.98 18.82 8.24
CA SER A 48 -4.30 19.36 9.41
C SER A 48 -4.06 18.28 10.47
N MET A 49 -3.05 18.47 11.34
CA MET A 49 -2.78 17.50 12.42
C MET A 49 -3.88 17.45 13.48
N ASP A 50 -4.66 18.53 13.64
CA ASP A 50 -5.79 18.55 14.57
C ASP A 50 -6.96 17.72 14.05
N GLU A 51 -7.28 17.84 12.75
CA GLU A 51 -8.26 16.95 12.10
C GLU A 51 -7.80 15.49 12.09
N VAL A 52 -6.51 15.24 11.88
CA VAL A 52 -5.94 13.88 11.99
C VAL A 52 -6.18 13.32 13.38
N ARG A 53 -5.95 14.11 14.43
CA ARG A 53 -6.16 13.68 15.82
C ARG A 53 -7.62 13.34 16.09
N GLU A 54 -8.55 14.18 15.64
CA GLU A 54 -10.00 13.92 15.77
C GLU A 54 -10.42 12.61 15.06
N ILE A 55 -9.88 12.34 13.87
CA ILE A 55 -10.17 11.08 13.15
C ILE A 55 -9.54 9.89 13.88
N ALA A 56 -8.32 10.05 14.41
CA ALA A 56 -7.56 9.00 15.09
C ALA A 56 -8.18 8.55 16.43
N ASP A 57 -9.02 9.38 17.05
CA ASP A 57 -9.80 9.03 18.25
C ASP A 57 -10.79 7.88 17.98
N ASN A 58 -11.12 7.59 16.72
CA ASN A 58 -11.92 6.43 16.36
C ASN A 58 -11.03 5.18 16.23
N ASP A 59 -11.23 4.23 17.15
CA ASP A 59 -10.50 2.97 17.12
C ASP A 59 -10.79 2.15 15.84
N PRO A 60 -9.76 1.62 15.16
CA PRO A 60 -9.94 0.73 14.02
C PRO A 60 -10.76 -0.52 14.36
N THR A 61 -11.64 -0.94 13.46
CA THR A 61 -12.44 -2.15 13.64
C THR A 61 -11.64 -3.39 13.22
N PRO A 62 -11.36 -4.35 14.13
CA PRO A 62 -10.71 -5.59 13.74
C PRO A 62 -11.63 -6.43 12.86
N MET A 63 -11.06 -7.11 11.86
CA MET A 63 -11.78 -7.99 10.94
C MET A 63 -11.18 -9.39 10.96
N SER A 64 -12.03 -10.40 11.11
CA SER A 64 -11.64 -11.81 11.02
C SER A 64 -11.56 -12.29 9.58
N LEU A 65 -10.76 -13.34 9.34
CA LEU A 65 -10.66 -14.00 8.03
C LEU A 65 -12.02 -14.53 7.54
N GLN A 66 -12.87 -15.00 8.44
CA GLN A 66 -14.21 -15.46 8.11
C GLN A 66 -15.06 -14.31 7.55
N GLN A 67 -15.04 -13.13 8.19
CA GLN A 67 -15.76 -11.95 7.71
C GLN A 67 -15.22 -11.47 6.36
N MET A 68 -13.89 -11.48 6.16
CA MET A 68 -13.30 -11.16 4.85
C MET A 68 -13.82 -12.08 3.74
N ARG A 69 -13.88 -13.39 4.01
CA ARG A 69 -14.45 -14.36 3.07
C ARG A 69 -15.93 -14.10 2.80
N THR A 70 -16.72 -13.81 3.84
CA THR A 70 -18.15 -13.48 3.70
C THR A 70 -18.36 -12.23 2.84
N PHE A 71 -17.51 -11.21 2.95
CA PHE A 71 -17.57 -10.03 2.08
C PHE A 71 -17.17 -10.34 0.64
N ALA A 72 -16.21 -11.25 0.41
CA ALA A 72 -15.74 -11.62 -0.92
C ALA A 72 -16.75 -12.49 -1.70
N ASP A 73 -17.39 -13.44 -1.01
CA ASP A 73 -18.39 -14.36 -1.58
C ASP A 73 -19.81 -13.73 -1.57
N GLY A 74 -19.91 -12.44 -1.25
CA GLY A 74 -21.13 -11.73 -0.91
C GLY A 74 -22.04 -11.38 -2.09
N SER A 75 -23.27 -10.96 -1.76
CA SER A 75 -24.14 -10.30 -2.73
C SER A 75 -23.66 -8.87 -3.03
N VAL A 76 -24.17 -8.28 -4.11
CA VAL A 76 -23.95 -6.86 -4.45
C VAL A 76 -24.23 -5.92 -3.27
N LYS A 77 -25.30 -6.19 -2.50
CA LYS A 77 -25.63 -5.41 -1.29
C LYS A 77 -24.52 -5.49 -0.24
N LEU A 78 -23.91 -6.66 -0.09
CA LEU A 78 -22.84 -6.90 0.86
C LEU A 78 -21.52 -6.27 0.39
N HIS A 79 -21.28 -6.19 -0.93
CA HIS A 79 -20.15 -5.44 -1.50
C HIS A 79 -20.27 -3.93 -1.27
N ILE A 80 -21.47 -3.36 -1.39
CA ILE A 80 -21.68 -1.94 -1.05
C ILE A 80 -21.43 -1.71 0.44
N LEU A 81 -21.87 -2.64 1.30
CA LEU A 81 -21.60 -2.55 2.73
C LEU A 81 -20.11 -2.64 3.05
N SER A 82 -19.38 -3.56 2.41
CA SER A 82 -17.93 -3.68 2.59
C SER A 82 -17.19 -2.45 2.08
N ALA A 83 -17.59 -1.88 0.94
CA ALA A 83 -16.99 -0.66 0.40
C ALA A 83 -17.22 0.54 1.34
N LYS A 84 -18.42 0.68 1.91
CA LYS A 84 -18.72 1.70 2.94
C LYS A 84 -17.89 1.50 4.20
N PHE A 85 -17.74 0.25 4.63
CA PHE A 85 -16.89 -0.10 5.77
C PHE A 85 -15.45 0.31 5.51
N VAL A 86 -14.85 -0.14 4.39
CA VAL A 86 -13.45 0.16 4.03
C VAL A 86 -13.23 1.66 3.89
N HIS A 87 -14.16 2.41 3.30
CA HIS A 87 -14.02 3.86 3.18
C HIS A 87 -13.83 4.56 4.53
N LYS A 88 -14.63 4.20 5.55
CA LYS A 88 -14.48 4.74 6.91
C LYS A 88 -13.25 4.17 7.63
N GLU A 89 -13.04 2.87 7.52
CA GLU A 89 -11.97 2.16 8.21
C GLU A 89 -10.58 2.63 7.75
N LEU A 90 -10.41 2.93 6.47
CA LEU A 90 -9.16 3.51 5.95
C LEU A 90 -8.91 4.89 6.56
N GLN A 91 -9.92 5.75 6.72
CA GLN A 91 -9.73 7.07 7.34
C GLN A 91 -9.16 6.94 8.75
N SER A 92 -9.79 6.11 9.59
CA SER A 92 -9.32 5.85 10.96
C SER A 92 -7.92 5.24 11.02
N ARG A 93 -7.61 4.26 10.17
CA ARG A 93 -6.29 3.60 10.16
C ARG A 93 -5.16 4.52 9.70
N TYR A 94 -5.40 5.32 8.66
CA TYR A 94 -4.41 6.30 8.21
C TYR A 94 -4.17 7.36 9.28
N ALA A 95 -5.23 7.90 9.89
CA ALA A 95 -5.11 8.88 10.96
C ALA A 95 -4.31 8.35 12.15
N ARG A 96 -4.58 7.10 12.57
CA ARG A 96 -3.84 6.46 13.64
C ARG A 96 -2.37 6.21 13.29
N ALA A 97 -2.08 5.72 12.08
CA ALA A 97 -0.70 5.54 11.64
C ALA A 97 0.08 6.86 11.60
N ILE A 98 -0.56 7.97 11.21
CA ILE A 98 0.06 9.30 11.26
C ILE A 98 0.40 9.69 12.71
N MET A 99 -0.51 9.50 13.65
CA MET A 99 -0.26 9.77 15.08
C MET A 99 0.88 8.91 15.62
N GLU A 100 0.87 7.60 15.35
CA GLU A 100 1.92 6.68 15.79
C GLU A 100 3.30 7.05 15.22
N LEU A 101 3.36 7.46 13.94
CA LEU A 101 4.61 7.93 13.33
C LEU A 101 5.08 9.28 13.90
N SER A 102 4.15 10.16 14.27
CA SER A 102 4.46 11.47 14.86
C SER A 102 5.00 11.34 16.29
N ASP A 103 4.51 10.33 17.02
CA ASP A 103 4.88 10.06 18.42
C ASP A 103 6.14 9.17 18.56
N LEU A 104 6.83 8.86 17.46
CA LEU A 104 8.06 8.06 17.51
C LEU A 104 9.14 8.71 18.39
N PRO A 105 9.83 7.92 19.22
CA PRO A 105 10.73 8.46 20.23
C PRO A 105 12.06 8.94 19.64
N VAL A 106 12.83 9.67 20.46
CA VAL A 106 14.24 10.04 20.18
C VAL A 106 14.42 10.86 18.89
N GLY A 107 13.41 11.63 18.49
CA GLY A 107 13.44 12.44 17.26
C GLY A 107 13.38 11.63 15.97
N LEU A 108 12.98 10.34 16.03
CA LEU A 108 12.80 9.53 14.82
C LEU A 108 11.71 10.10 13.91
N SER A 109 10.68 10.73 14.48
CA SER A 109 9.64 11.45 13.76
C SER A 109 10.19 12.61 12.90
N ASP A 110 11.32 13.20 13.29
CA ASP A 110 11.97 14.30 12.57
C ASP A 110 12.87 13.84 11.42
N THR A 111 13.12 12.54 11.29
CA THR A 111 13.90 12.00 10.18
C THR A 111 13.17 12.22 8.86
N THR A 112 13.93 12.51 7.79
CA THR A 112 13.37 12.78 6.46
C THR A 112 12.43 11.67 6.00
N SER A 113 12.80 10.40 6.21
CA SER A 113 12.00 9.25 5.82
C SER A 113 10.66 9.18 6.56
N VAL A 114 10.64 9.46 7.87
CA VAL A 114 9.39 9.41 8.66
C VAL A 114 8.49 10.60 8.34
N ARG A 115 9.05 11.82 8.31
CA ARG A 115 8.28 13.03 7.92
C ARG A 115 7.59 12.84 6.57
N HIS A 116 8.27 12.17 5.66
CA HIS A 116 7.74 11.89 4.36
C HIS A 116 6.62 10.85 4.37
N ALA A 117 6.79 9.75 5.11
CA ALA A 117 5.70 8.79 5.31
C ALA A 117 4.46 9.46 5.91
N ILE A 118 4.65 10.32 6.91
CA ILE A 118 3.58 11.15 7.50
C ILE A 118 2.89 12.01 6.42
N ASN A 119 3.66 12.73 5.61
CA ASN A 119 3.11 13.60 4.58
C ASN A 119 2.36 12.83 3.49
N PHE A 120 2.88 11.67 3.07
CA PHE A 120 2.19 10.78 2.14
C PHE A 120 0.87 10.29 2.72
N TYR A 121 0.86 9.83 3.97
CA TYR A 121 -0.38 9.40 4.63
C TYR A 121 -1.38 10.52 4.82
N ARG A 122 -0.94 11.75 5.13
CA ARG A 122 -1.82 12.93 5.22
C ARG A 122 -2.43 13.27 3.87
N TYR A 123 -1.67 13.15 2.79
CA TYR A 123 -2.17 13.35 1.43
C TYR A 123 -3.22 12.30 1.05
N GLU A 124 -2.94 11.02 1.29
CA GLU A 124 -3.88 9.94 1.00
C GLU A 124 -5.16 10.03 1.85
N LEU A 125 -5.03 10.32 3.15
CA LEU A 125 -6.17 10.54 4.04
C LEU A 125 -7.06 11.68 3.53
N GLN A 126 -6.46 12.79 3.11
CA GLN A 126 -7.21 13.90 2.53
C GLN A 126 -7.90 13.50 1.21
N SER A 127 -7.22 12.72 0.37
CA SER A 127 -7.79 12.19 -0.87
C SER A 127 -9.04 11.35 -0.56
N ILE A 128 -8.95 10.42 0.39
CA ILE A 128 -10.06 9.57 0.83
C ILE A 128 -11.20 10.40 1.41
N ASN A 129 -10.92 11.40 2.25
CA ASN A 129 -11.93 12.29 2.85
C ASN A 129 -12.74 13.09 1.81
N ARG A 130 -12.13 13.38 0.65
CA ARG A 130 -12.82 14.05 -0.47
C ARG A 130 -13.67 13.11 -1.30
N MET A 131 -13.42 11.80 -1.23
CA MET A 131 -14.25 10.81 -1.93
C MET A 131 -15.61 10.70 -1.25
N LYS A 132 -16.67 10.58 -2.06
CA LYS A 132 -18.00 10.28 -1.52
C LYS A 132 -18.04 8.83 -1.05
N SER A 133 -18.67 8.59 0.09
CA SER A 133 -18.93 7.23 0.55
C SER A 133 -19.62 6.42 -0.56
N PRO A 134 -19.20 5.17 -0.82
CA PRO A 134 -19.83 4.31 -1.82
C PRO A 134 -21.32 4.13 -1.55
N THR A 135 -22.18 4.32 -2.54
CA THR A 135 -23.65 4.21 -2.40
C THR A 135 -24.31 3.22 -3.36
N ASN A 136 -23.61 2.85 -4.43
CA ASN A 136 -24.02 1.89 -5.44
C ASN A 136 -22.89 0.90 -5.72
N ALA A 137 -23.25 -0.24 -6.29
CA ALA A 137 -22.29 -1.07 -7.00
C ALA A 137 -22.27 -0.54 -8.42
N ALA A 138 -21.11 -0.04 -8.85
CA ALA A 138 -20.91 0.45 -10.21
C ALA A 138 -21.19 -0.63 -11.25
#